data_AF-A0A9P7ZGY8-F1
#
_entry.id   AF-A0A9P7ZGY8-F1
#
_cell.length_a   1.000
_cell.length_b   1.000
_cell.length_c   1.000
_cell.angle_alpha   90.00
_cell.angle_beta   90.00
_cell.angle_gamma   90.00
#
_symmetry.space_group_name_H-M   'P 1'
#
loop_
_entity.id
_entity.type
_entity.pdbx_description
1 polymer ?
#
loop_
_entity_poly.entity_id
_entity_poly.type
_entity_poly.pdbx_seq_one_letter_code
_entity_poly.pdbx_strand_id
1 'polypeptide(L)'
;MANQEICSPEATFVEMEVIHWLREALGYSVPAMYTSASGIGGILTLGGCLSNTIALLAAREKLFPGSGLKGIPVLPSKIRSGPPWQSIDHLDALAEILRKNDIWFHIDACHGSQLIFSEKYEHKRRGVEKADSITIDPHKTMALPYNCSFVLFRDPSAHAATSTNSDLILNTQWSLGRISPFVGSKAFDALKLWSTIRFFGRKRLGQLIDERLDLTKAIQLEIAQRPSLVLLNVTDINSCMMVYIPKEIQNHCLEHSIRISDSDLEKVNRLNREIMEEIREDGTYYVHGFPMMSCSHDQLINPGKQVYVLRTMNGNPASTIGNVKGLFDKMEMVGRDLFDKSRYRFMSYESSTRLQILESKLDRGLRSIFGGEDYLAVIYGSAALRKNALLSDIDLMVFADGADYALQKSLEAMFRSTMGEEGILIDAEVPLERKLLVPLQLAAKAANSGPPLNEAGHVLSIRKTVEYLASNEMLKRLVFNVLTTPNKIISASGDITPTFQRLQQDAGEKLVALIRRLNPGKVNTAEDFVRFATSDGVRSGEEYLGYKSRDDVAEKLRRTFSNKC
;
A
#
# COMPACT_ATOMS: atom_id res chain seq x y z
N MET A 1 14.39 -12.07 -51.77
CA MET A 1 13.50 -12.88 -50.89
C MET A 1 14.30 -13.37 -49.70
N ALA A 2 13.65 -13.65 -48.56
CA ALA A 2 14.29 -14.31 -47.43
C ALA A 2 14.68 -15.76 -47.82
N ASN A 3 15.88 -16.20 -47.46
CA ASN A 3 16.40 -17.54 -47.82
C ASN A 3 16.10 -18.54 -46.67
N GLN A 4 15.50 -19.69 -47.02
CA GLN A 4 15.21 -20.78 -46.09
C GLN A 4 16.46 -21.40 -45.44
N GLU A 5 17.63 -21.27 -46.06
CA GLU A 5 18.91 -21.74 -45.49
C GLU A 5 19.45 -20.84 -44.36
N ILE A 6 18.89 -19.63 -44.20
CA ILE A 6 19.45 -18.56 -43.34
C ILE A 6 18.46 -18.15 -42.24
N CYS A 7 17.17 -18.30 -42.48
CA CYS A 7 16.08 -17.95 -41.57
C CYS A 7 14.83 -18.75 -41.94
N SER A 8 13.78 -18.69 -41.11
CA SER A 8 12.45 -19.20 -41.46
C SER A 8 11.64 -18.08 -42.15
N PRO A 9 11.51 -18.06 -43.49
CA PRO A 9 10.90 -16.94 -44.21
C PRO A 9 9.47 -16.68 -43.78
N GLU A 10 8.69 -17.73 -43.61
CA GLU A 10 7.28 -17.66 -43.20
C GLU A 10 7.18 -17.02 -41.80
N ALA A 11 8.06 -17.39 -40.88
CA ALA A 11 8.08 -16.81 -39.54
C ALA A 11 8.44 -15.33 -39.57
N THR A 12 9.45 -14.97 -40.37
CA THR A 12 9.87 -13.59 -40.56
C THR A 12 8.74 -12.73 -41.13
N PHE A 13 8.10 -13.16 -42.21
CA PHE A 13 7.05 -12.37 -42.85
C PHE A 13 5.78 -12.29 -42.01
N VAL A 14 5.40 -13.35 -41.30
CA VAL A 14 4.25 -13.32 -40.39
C VAL A 14 4.50 -12.35 -39.23
N GLU A 15 5.69 -12.35 -38.63
CA GLU A 15 6.02 -11.38 -37.58
C GLU A 15 6.01 -9.95 -38.10
N MET A 16 6.59 -9.72 -39.29
CA MET A 16 6.57 -8.39 -39.91
C MET A 16 5.13 -7.92 -40.16
N GLU A 17 4.27 -8.78 -40.71
CA GLU A 17 2.86 -8.44 -40.97
C GLU A 17 2.09 -8.12 -39.67
N VAL A 18 2.34 -8.87 -38.60
CA VAL A 18 1.75 -8.60 -37.29
C VAL A 18 2.20 -7.24 -36.74
N ILE A 19 3.49 -6.92 -36.83
CA ILE A 19 4.02 -5.62 -36.42
C ILE A 19 3.41 -4.50 -37.28
N HIS A 20 3.28 -4.71 -38.58
CA HIS A 20 2.63 -3.78 -39.51
C HIS A 20 1.19 -3.47 -39.06
N TRP A 21 0.36 -4.49 -38.81
CA TRP A 21 -1.01 -4.30 -38.34
C TRP A 21 -1.09 -3.57 -37.01
N LEU A 22 -0.19 -3.86 -36.07
CA LEU A 22 -0.19 -3.20 -34.77
C LEU A 22 0.22 -1.73 -34.89
N ARG A 23 1.25 -1.41 -35.69
CA ARG A 23 1.66 -0.02 -35.95
C ARG A 23 0.57 0.77 -36.65
N GLU A 24 -0.11 0.18 -37.64
CA GLU A 24 -1.27 0.79 -38.30
C GLU A 24 -2.38 1.08 -37.28
N ALA A 25 -2.74 0.12 -36.44
CA ALA A 25 -3.80 0.29 -35.43
C ALA A 25 -3.46 1.33 -34.35
N LEU A 26 -2.17 1.61 -34.13
CA LEU A 26 -1.68 2.68 -33.25
C LEU A 26 -1.69 4.07 -33.91
N GLY A 27 -1.97 4.14 -35.23
CA GLY A 27 -1.89 5.39 -35.99
C GLY A 27 -0.47 5.79 -36.39
N TYR A 28 0.49 4.87 -36.34
CA TYR A 28 1.84 5.12 -36.86
C TYR A 28 1.88 5.02 -38.38
N SER A 29 2.80 5.77 -39.00
CA SER A 29 3.04 5.67 -40.43
C SER A 29 3.68 4.32 -40.77
N VAL A 30 3.03 3.59 -41.66
CA VAL A 30 3.49 2.29 -42.18
C VAL A 30 3.68 2.38 -43.70
N PRO A 31 4.82 1.90 -44.25
CA PRO A 31 5.03 1.90 -45.69
C PRO A 31 4.17 0.83 -46.38
N ALA A 32 3.86 1.03 -47.66
CA ALA A 32 3.16 0.04 -48.48
C ALA A 32 3.98 -1.23 -48.76
N MET A 33 5.31 -1.12 -48.71
CA MET A 33 6.23 -2.24 -48.90
C MET A 33 7.48 -2.06 -48.04
N TYR A 34 7.93 -3.15 -47.43
CA TYR A 34 9.19 -3.19 -46.67
C TYR A 34 10.34 -3.65 -47.55
N THR A 35 11.51 -3.03 -47.38
CA THR A 35 12.76 -3.41 -48.06
C THR A 35 13.74 -4.14 -47.13
N SER A 36 13.50 -4.09 -45.81
CA SER A 36 14.28 -4.80 -44.80
C SER A 36 13.43 -5.10 -43.56
N ALA A 37 13.88 -6.07 -42.75
CA ALA A 37 13.28 -6.34 -41.45
C ALA A 37 13.44 -5.16 -40.47
N SER A 38 14.55 -4.41 -40.53
CA SER A 38 14.78 -3.24 -39.68
C SER A 38 13.82 -2.07 -39.96
N GLY A 39 13.27 -1.99 -41.18
CA GLY A 39 12.30 -0.96 -41.56
C GLY A 39 10.90 -1.17 -40.94
N ILE A 40 10.66 -2.31 -40.28
CA ILE A 40 9.34 -2.63 -39.72
C ILE A 40 9.00 -1.80 -38.49
N GLY A 41 9.99 -1.30 -37.76
CA GLY A 41 9.82 -0.42 -36.60
C GLY A 41 9.20 -1.10 -35.38
N GLY A 42 9.55 -2.36 -35.11
CA GLY A 42 9.05 -3.10 -33.96
C GLY A 42 9.68 -4.48 -33.81
N ILE A 43 9.49 -5.08 -32.62
CA ILE A 43 10.09 -6.37 -32.26
C ILE A 43 9.10 -7.16 -31.39
N LEU A 44 8.96 -8.46 -31.66
CA LEU A 44 8.39 -9.40 -30.69
C LEU A 44 9.42 -9.79 -29.62
N THR A 45 9.06 -9.66 -28.35
CA THR A 45 9.92 -9.92 -27.20
C THR A 45 9.33 -10.99 -26.26
N LEU A 46 10.14 -11.46 -25.31
CA LEU A 46 9.76 -12.45 -24.29
C LEU A 46 9.07 -11.83 -23.06
N GLY A 47 8.33 -10.74 -23.23
CA GLY A 47 7.51 -10.12 -22.18
C GLY A 47 7.72 -8.61 -22.05
N GLY A 48 6.72 -7.93 -21.47
CA GLY A 48 6.69 -6.48 -21.34
C GLY A 48 7.92 -5.86 -20.66
N CYS A 49 8.53 -6.53 -19.67
CA CYS A 49 9.75 -6.04 -19.02
C CYS A 49 10.92 -5.89 -20.01
N LEU A 50 11.09 -6.86 -20.90
CA LEU A 50 12.12 -6.82 -21.93
C LEU A 50 11.78 -5.76 -22.98
N SER A 51 10.51 -5.65 -23.40
CA SER A 51 10.02 -4.57 -24.28
C SER A 51 10.34 -3.18 -23.73
N ASN A 52 10.03 -2.93 -22.45
CA ASN A 52 10.31 -1.66 -21.78
C ASN A 52 11.82 -1.38 -21.67
N THR A 53 12.61 -2.42 -21.42
CA THR A 53 14.08 -2.31 -21.39
C THR A 53 14.62 -1.93 -22.76
N ILE A 54 14.13 -2.55 -23.83
CA ILE A 54 14.53 -2.22 -25.21
C ILE A 54 14.11 -0.78 -25.56
N ALA A 55 12.91 -0.36 -25.17
CA ALA A 55 12.47 1.03 -25.34
C ALA A 55 13.40 2.02 -24.63
N LEU A 56 13.81 1.72 -23.39
CA LEU A 56 14.76 2.54 -22.64
C LEU A 56 16.14 2.58 -23.32
N LEU A 57 16.60 1.46 -23.88
CA LEU A 57 17.86 1.41 -24.62
C LEU A 57 17.80 2.23 -25.91
N ALA A 58 16.69 2.19 -26.64
CA ALA A 58 16.47 3.03 -27.81
C ALA A 58 16.46 4.52 -27.44
N ALA A 59 15.78 4.88 -26.35
CA ALA A 59 15.75 6.24 -25.83
C ALA A 59 17.15 6.74 -25.45
N ARG A 60 17.92 5.87 -24.75
CA ARG A 60 19.30 6.15 -24.37
C ARG A 60 20.19 6.35 -25.59
N GLU A 61 20.08 5.48 -26.60
CA GLU A 61 20.89 5.56 -27.81
C GLU A 61 20.56 6.79 -28.66
N LYS A 62 19.29 7.22 -28.69
CA LYS A 62 18.90 8.47 -29.35
C LYS A 62 19.47 9.70 -28.65
N LEU A 63 19.44 9.72 -27.31
CA LEU A 63 19.96 10.85 -26.53
C LEU A 63 21.50 10.85 -26.46
N PHE A 64 22.12 9.67 -26.43
CA PHE A 64 23.56 9.47 -26.35
C PHE A 64 24.02 8.47 -27.44
N PRO A 65 24.21 8.90 -28.69
CA PRO A 65 24.66 8.02 -29.76
C PRO A 65 25.99 7.32 -29.43
N GLY A 66 26.04 6.01 -29.59
CA GLY A 66 27.16 5.15 -29.23
C GLY A 66 27.16 4.68 -27.77
N SER A 67 26.12 5.01 -26.98
CA SER A 67 26.01 4.60 -25.57
C SER A 67 25.97 3.09 -25.36
N GLY A 68 25.46 2.34 -26.34
CA GLY A 68 25.49 0.87 -26.33
C GLY A 68 26.91 0.28 -26.31
N LEU A 69 27.88 1.01 -26.87
CA LEU A 69 29.28 0.56 -26.97
C LEU A 69 30.19 1.20 -25.91
N LYS A 70 29.96 2.48 -25.61
CA LYS A 70 30.84 3.30 -24.78
C LYS A 70 30.30 3.55 -23.37
N GLY A 71 29.08 3.10 -23.07
CA GLY A 71 28.37 3.43 -21.84
C GLY A 71 27.87 4.88 -21.83
N ILE A 72 27.27 5.29 -20.70
CA ILE A 72 26.87 6.67 -20.46
C ILE A 72 27.80 7.33 -19.43
N PRO A 73 28.13 8.63 -19.59
CA PRO A 73 29.10 9.31 -18.73
C PRO A 73 28.61 9.56 -17.30
N VAL A 74 27.30 9.50 -17.02
CA VAL A 74 26.72 9.66 -15.66
C VAL A 74 25.46 8.81 -15.50
N LEU A 75 25.31 8.12 -14.37
CA LEU A 75 24.07 7.46 -13.96
C LEU A 75 23.06 8.52 -13.45
N PRO A 76 21.88 8.68 -14.07
CA PRO A 76 20.85 9.51 -13.47
C PRO A 76 20.36 8.89 -12.16
N SER A 77 20.59 9.58 -11.05
CA SER A 77 20.26 9.15 -9.69
C SER A 77 18.76 9.24 -9.33
N LYS A 78 17.88 9.36 -10.33
CA LYS A 78 16.44 9.60 -10.11
C LYS A 78 15.57 8.94 -11.18
N ILE A 79 15.57 7.61 -11.24
CA ILE A 79 14.46 6.87 -11.86
C ILE A 79 13.46 6.57 -10.74
N ARG A 80 12.25 7.12 -10.85
CA ARG A 80 11.12 6.79 -9.96
C ARG A 80 10.05 6.12 -10.80
N SER A 81 9.69 4.88 -10.45
CA SER A 81 8.47 4.25 -10.95
C SER A 81 7.29 4.65 -10.07
N GLY A 82 6.14 4.91 -10.70
CA GLY A 82 4.88 5.13 -9.98
C GLY A 82 4.27 3.80 -9.50
N PRO A 83 3.37 3.83 -8.50
CA PRO A 83 2.60 2.64 -8.11
C PRO A 83 1.73 2.14 -9.28
N PRO A 84 1.44 0.83 -9.37
CA PRO A 84 0.64 0.27 -10.45
C PRO A 84 -0.85 0.54 -10.20
N TRP A 85 -1.32 1.76 -10.43
CA TRP A 85 -2.73 2.16 -10.29
C TRP A 85 -3.67 1.52 -11.32
N GLN A 86 -3.10 0.92 -12.37
CA GLN A 86 -3.86 0.37 -13.52
C GLN A 86 -4.83 1.43 -14.09
N SER A 87 -4.39 2.69 -14.10
CA SER A 87 -5.07 3.83 -14.71
C SER A 87 -4.46 4.13 -16.07
N ILE A 88 -5.16 4.94 -16.87
CA ILE A 88 -4.61 5.46 -18.13
C ILE A 88 -4.16 6.89 -17.89
N ASP A 89 -2.86 7.15 -18.13
CA ASP A 89 -2.32 8.50 -18.01
C ASP A 89 -2.94 9.44 -19.07
N HIS A 90 -2.91 10.74 -18.82
CA HIS A 90 -3.29 11.75 -19.81
C HIS A 90 -2.22 11.89 -20.90
N LEU A 91 -2.13 10.90 -21.78
CA LEU A 91 -1.07 10.73 -22.78
C LEU A 91 -0.88 11.97 -23.66
N ASP A 92 -1.98 12.62 -24.04
CA ASP A 92 -1.94 13.80 -24.90
C ASP A 92 -1.23 14.99 -24.22
N ALA A 93 -1.59 15.26 -22.95
CA ALA A 93 -0.94 16.29 -22.15
C ALA A 93 0.52 15.93 -21.82
N LEU A 94 0.80 14.66 -21.54
CA LEU A 94 2.17 14.17 -21.32
C LEU A 94 3.03 14.35 -22.58
N ALA A 95 2.51 14.01 -23.76
CA ALA A 95 3.22 14.17 -25.02
C ALA A 95 3.64 15.63 -25.25
N GLU A 96 2.76 16.59 -24.92
CA GLU A 96 3.10 18.02 -25.02
C GLU A 96 4.23 18.44 -24.10
N ILE A 97 4.20 17.98 -22.83
CA ILE A 97 5.22 18.28 -21.84
C ILE A 97 6.56 17.65 -22.24
N LEU A 98 6.56 16.36 -22.58
CA LEU A 98 7.77 15.61 -22.92
C LEU A 98 8.43 16.18 -24.18
N ARG A 99 7.65 16.49 -25.22
CA ARG A 99 8.15 17.12 -26.45
C ARG A 99 8.77 18.49 -26.20
N LYS A 100 8.17 19.32 -25.34
CA LYS A 100 8.73 20.65 -24.98
C LYS A 100 10.09 20.55 -24.29
N ASN A 101 10.40 19.41 -23.67
CA ASN A 101 11.63 19.19 -22.91
C ASN A 101 12.59 18.21 -23.61
N ASP A 102 12.32 17.83 -24.86
CA ASP A 102 13.10 16.84 -25.63
C ASP A 102 13.30 15.50 -24.88
N ILE A 103 12.24 15.03 -24.21
CA ILE A 103 12.23 13.77 -23.47
C ILE A 103 11.53 12.69 -24.31
N TRP A 104 12.17 11.53 -24.43
CA TRP A 104 11.58 10.36 -25.08
C TRP A 104 10.26 9.95 -24.44
N PHE A 105 9.21 9.83 -25.25
CA PHE A 105 7.89 9.42 -24.78
C PHE A 105 7.64 7.93 -25.03
N HIS A 106 7.81 7.12 -23.99
CA HIS A 106 7.46 5.70 -24.01
C HIS A 106 6.14 5.44 -23.28
N ILE A 107 5.27 4.63 -23.88
CA ILE A 107 4.04 4.14 -23.25
C ILE A 107 4.19 2.65 -22.91
N ASP A 108 4.09 2.31 -21.62
CA ASP A 108 3.88 0.92 -21.21
C ASP A 108 2.38 0.59 -21.28
N ALA A 109 1.97 -0.02 -22.39
CA ALA A 109 0.60 -0.48 -22.61
C ALA A 109 0.49 -2.01 -22.52
N CYS A 110 1.29 -2.69 -21.67
CA CYS A 110 1.15 -4.13 -21.45
C CYS A 110 -0.32 -4.54 -21.24
N HIS A 111 -1.01 -3.88 -20.30
CA HIS A 111 -2.46 -4.06 -20.11
C HIS A 111 -3.31 -3.08 -20.94
N GLY A 112 -2.84 -1.85 -21.13
CA GLY A 112 -3.60 -0.81 -21.86
C GLY A 112 -3.81 -1.10 -23.35
N SER A 113 -2.95 -1.92 -23.96
CA SER A 113 -2.97 -2.30 -25.38
C SER A 113 -4.27 -2.98 -25.83
N GLN A 114 -5.08 -3.47 -24.88
CA GLN A 114 -6.42 -3.95 -25.19
C GLN A 114 -7.26 -2.88 -25.89
N LEU A 115 -7.06 -1.60 -25.61
CA LEU A 115 -7.89 -0.54 -26.22
C LEU A 115 -7.62 -0.29 -27.71
N ILE A 116 -6.56 -0.88 -28.29
CA ILE A 116 -6.16 -0.64 -29.69
C ILE A 116 -7.26 -1.04 -30.68
N PHE A 117 -8.05 -2.07 -30.39
CA PHE A 117 -9.13 -2.54 -31.26
C PHE A 117 -10.53 -2.10 -30.83
N SER A 118 -10.67 -1.39 -29.70
CA SER A 118 -11.98 -0.92 -29.22
C SER A 118 -12.35 0.41 -29.86
N GLU A 119 -13.41 0.42 -30.66
CA GLU A 119 -14.02 1.64 -31.18
C GLU A 119 -14.79 2.39 -30.08
N LYS A 120 -15.51 1.66 -29.23
CA LYS A 120 -16.32 2.22 -28.12
C LYS A 120 -15.49 3.01 -27.11
N TYR A 121 -14.27 2.56 -26.82
CA TYR A 121 -13.37 3.17 -25.85
C TYR A 121 -12.17 3.88 -26.50
N GLU A 122 -12.24 4.19 -27.80
CA GLU A 122 -11.17 4.88 -28.55
C GLU A 122 -10.70 6.17 -27.88
N HIS A 123 -11.61 6.94 -27.27
CA HIS A 123 -11.27 8.18 -26.58
C HIS A 123 -10.21 8.01 -25.47
N LYS A 124 -10.11 6.81 -24.87
CA LYS A 124 -9.12 6.49 -23.82
C LYS A 124 -7.70 6.33 -24.36
N ARG A 125 -7.50 6.10 -25.67
CA ARG A 125 -6.18 5.95 -26.30
C ARG A 125 -5.67 7.22 -27.00
N ARG A 126 -6.30 8.37 -26.76
CA ARG A 126 -5.90 9.65 -27.36
C ARG A 126 -4.47 10.02 -26.96
N GLY A 127 -3.61 10.29 -27.95
CA GLY A 127 -2.20 10.64 -27.74
C GLY A 127 -1.25 9.45 -27.82
N VAL A 128 -1.75 8.22 -27.96
CA VAL A 128 -0.90 7.03 -28.20
C VAL A 128 -0.07 7.18 -29.46
N GLU A 129 -0.64 7.76 -30.52
CA GLU A 129 0.03 7.99 -31.80
C GLU A 129 1.23 8.95 -31.71
N LYS A 130 1.34 9.69 -30.59
CA LYS A 130 2.40 10.66 -30.34
C LYS A 130 3.64 10.04 -29.69
N ALA A 131 3.52 8.85 -29.10
CA ALA A 131 4.63 8.17 -28.43
C ALA A 131 5.78 7.84 -29.39
N ASP A 132 7.01 7.93 -28.91
CA ASP A 132 8.19 7.49 -29.65
C ASP A 132 8.27 5.95 -29.68
N SER A 133 7.86 5.31 -28.59
CA SER A 133 7.68 3.86 -28.51
C SER A 133 6.54 3.43 -27.58
N ILE A 134 6.02 2.23 -27.82
CA ILE A 134 4.96 1.63 -27.00
C ILE A 134 5.20 0.13 -26.83
N THR A 135 5.00 -0.36 -25.60
CA THR A 135 4.98 -1.79 -25.28
C THR A 135 3.56 -2.30 -25.27
N ILE A 136 3.32 -3.47 -25.87
CA ILE A 136 2.01 -4.14 -25.89
C ILE A 136 2.16 -5.61 -25.52
N ASP A 137 1.23 -6.16 -24.73
CA ASP A 137 1.22 -7.58 -24.34
C ASP A 137 -0.09 -8.26 -24.80
N PRO A 138 -0.18 -8.69 -26.07
CA PRO A 138 -1.32 -9.46 -26.57
C PRO A 138 -1.67 -10.70 -25.73
N HIS A 139 -0.69 -11.35 -25.09
CA HIS A 139 -0.92 -12.47 -24.16
C HIS A 139 -1.69 -12.09 -22.89
N LYS A 140 -1.75 -10.79 -22.53
CA LYS A 140 -2.59 -10.31 -21.42
C LYS A 140 -3.98 -9.91 -21.89
N THR A 141 -4.10 -9.45 -23.13
CA THR A 141 -5.25 -8.66 -23.56
C THR A 141 -6.11 -9.32 -24.63
N MET A 142 -5.54 -10.21 -25.44
CA MET A 142 -6.14 -10.77 -26.67
C MET A 142 -6.35 -12.28 -26.63
N ALA A 143 -6.55 -12.85 -25.43
CA ALA A 143 -6.83 -14.28 -25.22
C ALA A 143 -5.77 -15.22 -25.83
N LEU A 144 -4.50 -14.84 -25.67
CA LEU A 144 -3.35 -15.59 -26.17
C LEU A 144 -2.58 -16.25 -25.02
N PRO A 145 -2.04 -17.47 -25.20
CA PRO A 145 -1.18 -18.08 -24.19
C PRO A 145 0.14 -17.30 -24.06
N TYR A 146 0.70 -17.30 -22.85
CA TYR A 146 2.01 -16.70 -22.60
C TYR A 146 3.11 -17.44 -23.40
N ASN A 147 4.18 -16.76 -23.83
CA ASN A 147 4.41 -15.31 -23.89
C ASN A 147 4.16 -14.77 -25.32
N CYS A 148 3.84 -13.48 -25.43
CA CYS A 148 3.70 -12.75 -26.70
C CYS A 148 3.65 -11.24 -26.42
N SER A 149 4.79 -10.54 -26.49
CA SER A 149 4.91 -9.11 -26.22
C SER A 149 5.57 -8.42 -27.40
N PHE A 150 5.29 -7.13 -27.60
CA PHE A 150 5.95 -6.33 -28.62
C PHE A 150 6.38 -4.98 -28.06
N VAL A 151 7.50 -4.47 -28.55
CA VAL A 151 7.85 -3.06 -28.50
C VAL A 151 7.76 -2.50 -29.91
N LEU A 152 7.05 -1.38 -30.06
CA LEU A 152 6.77 -0.75 -31.35
C LEU A 152 7.30 0.67 -31.31
N PHE A 153 7.92 1.10 -32.41
CA PHE A 153 8.53 2.41 -32.55
C PHE A 153 7.78 3.23 -33.60
N ARG A 154 7.58 4.50 -33.29
CA ARG A 154 6.98 5.44 -34.24
C ARG A 154 7.92 5.69 -35.41
N ASP A 155 9.19 5.96 -35.12
CA ASP A 155 10.28 6.03 -36.10
C ASP A 155 11.05 4.70 -36.15
N PRO A 156 11.01 3.95 -37.27
CA PRO A 156 11.77 2.71 -37.43
C PRO A 156 13.28 2.86 -37.26
N SER A 157 13.84 4.06 -37.48
CA SER A 157 15.29 4.29 -37.33
C SER A 157 15.76 4.09 -35.87
N ALA A 158 14.90 4.42 -34.90
CA ALA A 158 15.20 4.26 -33.48
C ALA A 158 15.30 2.78 -33.09
N HIS A 159 14.50 1.92 -33.73
CA HIS A 159 14.62 0.47 -33.58
C HIS A 159 15.94 -0.02 -34.16
N ALA A 160 16.28 0.39 -35.38
CA ALA A 160 17.52 -0.01 -36.04
C ALA A 160 18.77 0.36 -35.22
N ALA A 161 18.75 1.48 -34.49
CA ALA A 161 19.83 1.89 -33.59
C ALA A 161 20.09 0.91 -32.43
N THR A 162 19.10 0.08 -32.05
CA THR A 162 19.25 -0.96 -31.02
C THR A 162 19.73 -2.31 -31.57
N SER A 163 19.93 -2.41 -32.89
CA SER A 163 20.37 -3.63 -33.54
C SER A 163 21.84 -3.96 -33.22
N THR A 164 22.16 -5.25 -33.20
CA THR A 164 23.52 -5.74 -33.01
C THR A 164 23.99 -6.52 -34.23
N ASN A 165 25.29 -6.40 -34.52
CA ASN A 165 25.96 -7.27 -35.48
C ASN A 165 26.71 -8.34 -34.69
N SER A 166 26.57 -9.59 -35.09
CA SER A 166 27.26 -10.74 -34.50
C SER A 166 27.76 -11.64 -35.62
N ASP A 167 28.96 -12.20 -35.45
CA ASP A 167 29.51 -13.18 -36.40
C ASP A 167 28.72 -14.49 -36.41
N LEU A 168 27.86 -14.71 -35.40
CA LEU A 168 26.98 -15.89 -35.27
C LEU A 168 25.62 -15.69 -35.93
N ILE A 169 25.22 -14.45 -36.24
CA ILE A 169 23.92 -14.13 -36.84
C ILE A 169 24.16 -13.58 -38.25
N LEU A 170 23.68 -14.31 -39.26
CA LEU A 170 23.87 -13.91 -40.65
C LEU A 170 23.30 -12.52 -40.93
N ASN A 171 24.17 -11.66 -41.47
CA ASN A 171 23.91 -10.25 -41.68
C ASN A 171 23.12 -10.01 -42.98
N THR A 172 21.86 -10.47 -43.02
CA THR A 172 20.98 -10.31 -44.17
C THR A 172 19.88 -9.27 -43.92
N GLN A 173 19.35 -8.70 -44.99
CA GLN A 173 18.31 -7.66 -44.95
C GLN A 173 17.01 -8.10 -44.26
N TRP A 174 16.73 -9.41 -44.19
CA TRP A 174 15.52 -10.00 -43.60
C TRP A 174 15.76 -10.63 -42.22
N SER A 175 16.93 -10.44 -41.62
CA SER A 175 17.30 -11.08 -40.37
C SER A 175 16.68 -10.39 -39.15
N LEU A 176 15.63 -10.98 -38.58
CA LEU A 176 15.04 -10.53 -37.31
C LEU A 176 16.00 -10.68 -36.11
N GLY A 177 16.96 -11.60 -36.19
CA GLY A 177 17.96 -11.84 -35.13
C GLY A 177 18.87 -10.64 -34.88
N ARG A 178 19.13 -9.81 -35.89
CA ARG A 178 19.92 -8.57 -35.72
C ARG A 178 19.20 -7.51 -34.92
N ILE A 179 17.88 -7.48 -35.04
CA ILE A 179 17.04 -6.39 -34.53
C ILE A 179 16.26 -6.82 -33.27
N SER A 180 16.58 -7.98 -32.71
CA SER A 180 16.01 -8.55 -31.48
C SER A 180 17.11 -8.67 -30.42
N PRO A 181 17.51 -7.58 -29.76
CA PRO A 181 18.59 -7.62 -28.78
C PRO A 181 18.28 -8.61 -27.65
N PHE A 182 19.33 -9.23 -27.10
CA PHE A 182 19.27 -10.22 -26.01
C PHE A 182 18.68 -11.60 -26.36
N VAL A 183 18.24 -11.81 -27.60
CA VAL A 183 17.63 -13.07 -28.04
C VAL A 183 18.46 -13.66 -29.18
N GLY A 184 18.98 -14.87 -28.98
CA GLY A 184 19.65 -15.64 -30.04
C GLY A 184 18.63 -16.46 -30.85
N SER A 185 18.12 -17.54 -30.26
CA SER A 185 17.03 -18.33 -30.84
C SER A 185 15.67 -17.75 -30.48
N LYS A 186 14.77 -17.67 -31.46
CA LYS A 186 13.45 -17.05 -31.31
C LYS A 186 12.34 -18.02 -31.72
N ALA A 187 11.35 -18.19 -30.85
CA ALA A 187 10.16 -18.99 -31.13
C ALA A 187 9.23 -18.25 -32.10
N PHE A 188 8.42 -19.00 -32.85
CA PHE A 188 7.46 -18.44 -33.81
C PHE A 188 6.17 -17.94 -33.11
N ASP A 189 6.31 -17.11 -32.08
CA ASP A 189 5.19 -16.63 -31.27
C ASP A 189 4.27 -15.65 -32.02
N ALA A 190 4.78 -15.00 -33.07
CA ALA A 190 3.96 -14.15 -33.93
C ALA A 190 2.82 -14.93 -34.61
N LEU A 191 2.98 -16.23 -34.85
CA LEU A 191 1.94 -17.08 -35.42
C LEU A 191 0.69 -17.11 -34.53
N LYS A 192 0.87 -17.07 -33.21
CA LYS A 192 -0.25 -17.09 -32.24
C LYS A 192 -1.14 -15.86 -32.45
N LEU A 193 -0.54 -14.67 -32.46
CA LEU A 193 -1.28 -13.42 -32.65
C LEU A 193 -1.83 -13.30 -34.07
N TRP A 194 -1.04 -13.64 -35.08
CA TRP A 194 -1.48 -13.64 -36.47
C TRP A 194 -2.74 -14.51 -36.64
N SER A 195 -2.70 -15.76 -36.15
CA SER A 195 -3.83 -16.70 -36.24
C SER A 195 -5.06 -16.17 -35.51
N THR A 196 -4.89 -15.58 -34.32
CA THR A 196 -5.97 -14.96 -33.55
C THR A 196 -6.61 -13.79 -34.28
N ILE A 197 -5.81 -12.89 -34.86
CA ILE A 197 -6.33 -11.75 -35.64
C ILE A 197 -7.05 -12.26 -36.90
N ARG A 198 -6.49 -13.26 -37.59
CA ARG A 198 -7.10 -13.85 -38.80
C ARG A 198 -8.41 -14.57 -38.50
N PHE A 199 -8.50 -15.28 -37.37
CA PHE A 199 -9.67 -16.05 -36.99
C PHE A 199 -10.81 -15.16 -36.47
N PHE A 200 -10.53 -14.27 -35.52
CA PHE A 200 -11.57 -13.42 -34.92
C PHE A 200 -11.86 -12.16 -35.75
N GLY A 201 -10.84 -11.61 -36.42
CA GLY A 201 -10.91 -10.29 -37.03
C GLY A 201 -10.85 -9.15 -36.01
N ARG A 202 -10.43 -7.96 -36.48
CA ARG A 202 -10.26 -6.76 -35.64
C ARG A 202 -11.54 -6.39 -34.88
N LYS A 203 -12.69 -6.46 -35.54
CA LYS A 203 -14.00 -6.11 -34.96
C LYS A 203 -14.36 -6.99 -33.77
N ARG A 204 -14.21 -8.32 -33.87
CA ARG A 204 -14.54 -9.23 -32.76
C ARG A 204 -13.56 -9.08 -31.60
N LEU A 205 -12.27 -8.85 -31.88
CA LEU A 205 -11.30 -8.53 -30.84
C LEU A 205 -11.72 -7.27 -30.08
N GLY A 206 -12.10 -6.20 -30.80
CA GLY A 206 -12.66 -4.98 -30.20
C GLY A 206 -13.85 -5.25 -29.29
N GLN A 207 -14.81 -6.07 -29.74
CA GLN A 207 -15.98 -6.44 -28.93
C GLN A 207 -15.61 -7.20 -27.65
N LEU A 208 -14.63 -8.13 -27.70
CA LEU A 208 -14.16 -8.83 -26.50
C LEU A 208 -13.58 -7.86 -25.46
N ILE A 209 -12.94 -6.79 -25.92
CA ILE A 209 -12.40 -5.74 -25.06
C ILE A 209 -13.52 -4.89 -24.48
N ASP A 210 -14.52 -4.55 -25.29
CA ASP A 210 -15.69 -3.78 -24.87
C ASP A 210 -16.49 -4.54 -23.79
N GLU A 211 -16.77 -5.82 -24.01
CA GLU A 211 -17.45 -6.73 -23.08
C GLU A 211 -16.72 -6.78 -21.72
N ARG A 212 -15.38 -6.84 -21.76
CA ARG A 212 -14.54 -6.85 -20.56
C ARG A 212 -14.62 -5.55 -19.76
N LEU A 213 -14.58 -4.40 -20.44
CA LEU A 213 -14.68 -3.10 -19.77
C LEU A 213 -16.10 -2.82 -19.26
N ASP A 214 -17.11 -3.31 -19.98
CA ASP A 214 -18.49 -3.28 -19.52
C ASP A 214 -18.70 -4.13 -18.27
N LEU A 215 -18.07 -5.32 -18.20
CA LEU A 215 -18.06 -6.13 -16.99
C LEU A 215 -17.38 -5.39 -15.83
N THR A 216 -16.23 -4.74 -16.05
CA THR A 216 -15.61 -3.92 -15.00
C THR A 216 -16.53 -2.81 -14.49
N LYS A 217 -17.25 -2.12 -15.37
CA LYS A 217 -18.25 -1.12 -14.97
C LYS A 217 -19.36 -1.75 -14.13
N ALA A 218 -19.86 -2.93 -14.52
CA ALA A 218 -20.85 -3.65 -13.74
C ALA A 218 -20.33 -4.04 -12.34
N ILE A 219 -19.05 -4.45 -12.24
CA ILE A 219 -18.40 -4.78 -10.96
C ILE A 219 -18.25 -3.54 -10.08
N GLN A 220 -17.89 -2.39 -10.66
CA GLN A 220 -17.85 -1.13 -9.92
C GLN A 220 -19.22 -0.78 -9.31
N LEU A 221 -20.29 -0.92 -10.09
CA LEU A 221 -21.66 -0.69 -9.59
C LEU A 221 -22.07 -1.69 -8.51
N GLU A 222 -21.59 -2.93 -8.61
CA GLU A 222 -21.80 -3.95 -7.58
C GLU A 222 -21.06 -3.62 -6.29
N ILE A 223 -19.79 -3.19 -6.36
CA ILE A 223 -19.01 -2.74 -5.20
C ILE A 223 -19.73 -1.57 -4.52
N ALA A 224 -20.22 -0.60 -5.29
CA ALA A 224 -20.94 0.56 -4.75
C ALA A 224 -22.24 0.21 -4.00
N GLN A 225 -22.83 -0.97 -4.26
CA GLN A 225 -24.01 -1.47 -3.56
C GLN A 225 -23.65 -2.25 -2.28
N ARG A 226 -22.37 -2.56 -2.05
CA ARG A 226 -21.88 -3.34 -0.93
C ARG A 226 -21.20 -2.43 0.10
N PRO A 227 -21.85 -2.13 1.24
CA PRO A 227 -21.31 -1.20 2.23
C PRO A 227 -20.13 -1.76 3.03
N SER A 228 -19.64 -2.96 2.69
CA SER A 228 -18.43 -3.52 3.27
C SER A 228 -17.22 -3.49 2.31
N LEU A 229 -17.43 -3.10 1.05
CA LEU A 229 -16.39 -3.06 0.03
C LEU A 229 -16.18 -1.62 -0.43
N VAL A 230 -14.92 -1.19 -0.43
CA VAL A 230 -14.54 0.17 -0.81
C VAL A 230 -13.70 0.11 -2.07
N LEU A 231 -14.16 0.71 -3.16
CA LEU A 231 -13.38 0.85 -4.39
C LEU A 231 -12.28 1.91 -4.19
N LEU A 232 -11.05 1.58 -4.60
CA LEU A 232 -9.87 2.41 -4.33
C LEU A 232 -9.26 3.04 -5.59
N ASN A 233 -9.52 2.47 -6.78
CA ASN A 233 -8.95 2.96 -8.03
C ASN A 233 -10.02 3.48 -8.98
N VAL A 234 -9.60 4.36 -9.89
CA VAL A 234 -10.34 4.62 -11.12
C VAL A 234 -10.25 3.37 -12.00
N THR A 235 -11.40 2.87 -12.42
CA THR A 235 -11.57 1.64 -13.21
C THR A 235 -11.41 1.91 -14.70
N ASP A 236 -10.24 2.40 -15.11
CA ASP A 236 -10.01 2.79 -16.50
C ASP A 236 -9.91 1.61 -17.47
N ILE A 237 -9.36 0.51 -16.99
CA ILE A 237 -9.21 -0.75 -17.71
C ILE A 237 -9.90 -1.89 -16.95
N ASN A 238 -9.52 -3.14 -17.19
CA ASN A 238 -10.16 -4.32 -16.65
C ASN A 238 -9.82 -4.66 -15.18
N SER A 239 -9.61 -3.66 -14.31
CA SER A 239 -9.16 -3.82 -12.93
C SER A 239 -10.04 -3.07 -11.93
N CYS A 240 -10.57 -3.78 -10.93
CA CYS A 240 -11.16 -3.17 -9.74
C CYS A 240 -10.32 -3.52 -8.52
N MET A 241 -9.79 -2.50 -7.85
CA MET A 241 -9.07 -2.59 -6.58
C MET A 241 -9.99 -2.14 -5.47
N MET A 242 -10.14 -2.98 -4.47
CA MET A 242 -11.04 -2.75 -3.36
C MET A 242 -10.39 -3.14 -2.03
N VAL A 243 -10.94 -2.63 -0.94
CA VAL A 243 -10.62 -3.08 0.41
C VAL A 243 -11.92 -3.44 1.11
N TYR A 244 -11.91 -4.56 1.84
CA TYR A 244 -12.99 -4.93 2.74
C TYR A 244 -12.85 -4.15 4.04
N ILE A 245 -13.90 -3.42 4.40
CA ILE A 245 -14.02 -2.70 5.66
C ILE A 245 -15.38 -3.06 6.23
N PRO A 246 -15.47 -3.65 7.44
CA PRO A 246 -16.76 -3.96 8.07
C PRO A 246 -17.74 -2.78 8.01
N LYS A 247 -18.99 -3.07 7.66
CA LYS A 247 -20.04 -2.08 7.38
C LYS A 247 -20.22 -1.09 8.54
N GLU A 248 -20.15 -1.58 9.77
CA GLU A 248 -20.32 -0.81 10.99
C GLU A 248 -19.25 0.29 11.10
N ILE A 249 -18.01 -0.03 10.74
CA ILE A 249 -16.89 0.91 10.73
C ILE A 249 -17.10 1.96 9.64
N GLN A 250 -17.44 1.51 8.42
CA GLN A 250 -17.63 2.42 7.29
C GLN A 250 -18.76 3.42 7.58
N ASN A 251 -19.93 2.93 8.02
CA ASN A 251 -21.08 3.77 8.35
C ASN A 251 -20.71 4.82 9.39
N HIS A 252 -20.03 4.43 10.46
CA HIS A 252 -19.66 5.38 11.49
C HIS A 252 -18.67 6.44 11.02
N CYS A 253 -17.64 6.04 10.25
CA CYS A 253 -16.70 6.98 9.65
C CYS A 253 -17.43 8.03 8.79
N LEU A 254 -18.38 7.58 7.95
CA LEU A 254 -19.15 8.46 7.08
C LEU A 254 -20.11 9.37 7.87
N GLU A 255 -20.88 8.83 8.81
CA GLU A 255 -21.83 9.57 9.65
C GLU A 255 -21.16 10.69 10.46
N HIS A 256 -19.97 10.42 11.00
CA HIS A 256 -19.24 11.36 11.86
C HIS A 256 -18.21 12.17 11.09
N SER A 257 -18.07 11.96 9.78
CA SER A 257 -17.05 12.58 8.93
C SER A 257 -15.63 12.40 9.49
N ILE A 258 -15.32 11.19 9.98
CA ILE A 258 -14.00 10.82 10.50
C ILE A 258 -13.36 9.74 9.63
N ARG A 259 -12.04 9.78 9.52
CA ARG A 259 -11.25 8.73 8.84
C ARG A 259 -10.84 7.63 9.82
N ILE A 260 -10.57 6.46 9.26
CA ILE A 260 -10.01 5.31 9.99
C ILE A 260 -8.63 5.71 10.55
N SER A 261 -8.41 5.38 11.83
CA SER A 261 -7.13 5.64 12.49
C SER A 261 -6.01 4.77 11.89
N ASP A 262 -4.75 5.16 12.07
CA ASP A 262 -3.62 4.37 11.56
C ASP A 262 -3.61 2.94 12.14
N SER A 263 -3.90 2.78 13.44
CA SER A 263 -3.98 1.49 14.11
C SER A 263 -5.14 0.64 13.58
N ASP A 264 -6.32 1.23 13.38
CA ASP A 264 -7.46 0.52 12.82
C ASP A 264 -7.20 0.11 11.36
N LEU A 265 -6.47 0.94 10.60
CA LEU A 265 -6.09 0.63 9.23
C LEU A 265 -5.12 -0.56 9.16
N GLU A 266 -4.21 -0.72 10.12
CA GLU A 266 -3.35 -1.91 10.21
C GLU A 266 -4.17 -3.19 10.45
N LYS A 267 -5.23 -3.11 11.27
CA LYS A 267 -6.17 -4.22 11.50
C LYS A 267 -6.97 -4.55 10.24
N VAL A 268 -7.47 -3.53 9.54
CA VAL A 268 -8.12 -3.68 8.22
C VAL A 268 -7.17 -4.33 7.21
N ASN A 269 -5.89 -3.92 7.17
CA ASN A 269 -4.89 -4.50 6.29
C ASN A 269 -4.63 -5.98 6.58
N ARG A 270 -4.56 -6.35 7.87
CA ARG A 270 -4.42 -7.75 8.30
C ARG A 270 -5.65 -8.57 7.88
N LEU A 271 -6.84 -8.06 8.16
CA LEU A 271 -8.10 -8.71 7.80
C LEU A 271 -8.19 -8.98 6.29
N ASN A 272 -7.83 -8.02 5.44
CA ASN A 272 -7.85 -8.21 3.99
C ASN A 272 -6.83 -9.25 3.50
N ARG A 273 -5.67 -9.36 4.17
CA ARG A 273 -4.70 -10.42 3.88
C ARG A 273 -5.28 -11.80 4.21
N GLU A 274 -5.87 -11.95 5.38
CA GLU A 274 -6.50 -13.20 5.82
C GLU A 274 -7.69 -13.59 4.91
N ILE A 275 -8.52 -12.62 4.49
CA ILE A 275 -9.59 -12.86 3.51
C ILE A 275 -9.03 -13.45 2.20
N MET A 276 -7.93 -12.89 1.69
CA MET A 276 -7.30 -13.39 0.47
C MET A 276 -6.74 -14.80 0.64
N GLU A 277 -6.10 -15.08 1.77
CA GLU A 277 -5.52 -16.38 2.09
C GLU A 277 -6.60 -17.47 2.19
N GLU A 278 -7.67 -17.21 2.94
CA GLU A 278 -8.83 -18.11 3.09
C GLU A 278 -9.54 -18.37 1.75
N ILE A 279 -9.75 -17.35 0.93
CA ILE A 279 -10.34 -17.53 -0.42
C ILE A 279 -9.44 -18.40 -1.31
N ARG A 280 -8.12 -18.18 -1.24
CA ARG A 280 -7.15 -18.94 -2.02
C ARG A 280 -7.07 -20.40 -1.57
N GLU A 281 -7.15 -20.67 -0.28
CA GLU A 281 -7.14 -22.01 0.30
C GLU A 281 -8.43 -22.78 -0.01
N ASP A 282 -9.59 -22.10 0.04
CA ASP A 282 -10.88 -22.66 -0.36
C ASP A 282 -10.89 -23.10 -1.84
N GLY A 283 -10.18 -22.38 -2.71
CA GLY A 283 -9.95 -22.76 -4.10
C GLY A 283 -11.14 -22.56 -5.05
N THR A 284 -12.32 -22.15 -4.55
CA THR A 284 -13.48 -21.86 -5.40
C THR A 284 -13.28 -20.58 -6.22
N TYR A 285 -12.63 -19.58 -5.63
CA TYR A 285 -12.32 -18.30 -6.27
C TYR A 285 -10.85 -17.94 -6.09
N TYR A 286 -10.41 -16.95 -6.87
CA TYR A 286 -9.09 -16.35 -6.72
C TYR A 286 -9.23 -14.82 -6.74
N VAL A 287 -8.65 -14.17 -5.73
CA VAL A 287 -8.51 -12.72 -5.67
C VAL A 287 -7.05 -12.38 -5.37
N HIS A 288 -6.51 -11.38 -6.06
CA HIS A 288 -5.12 -10.99 -5.86
C HIS A 288 -5.02 -9.94 -4.75
N GLY A 289 -4.21 -10.21 -3.72
CA GLY A 289 -3.95 -9.28 -2.61
C GLY A 289 -2.53 -8.71 -2.65
N PHE A 290 -2.37 -7.40 -2.41
CA PHE A 290 -1.03 -6.77 -2.32
C PHE A 290 -1.06 -5.46 -1.52
N PRO A 291 0.07 -5.05 -0.90
CA PRO A 291 0.17 -3.73 -0.30
C PRO A 291 0.27 -2.64 -1.38
N MET A 292 -0.58 -1.62 -1.29
CA MET A 292 -0.56 -0.45 -2.15
C MET A 292 -0.15 0.77 -1.34
N MET A 293 0.88 1.47 -1.81
CA MET A 293 1.37 2.69 -1.17
C MET A 293 0.55 3.90 -1.62
N SER A 294 0.31 4.83 -0.69
CA SER A 294 -0.32 6.13 -0.96
C SER A 294 -1.72 6.07 -1.55
N CYS A 295 -2.60 5.23 -0.98
CA CYS A 295 -4.00 5.19 -1.38
C CYS A 295 -4.71 6.52 -1.07
N SER A 296 -5.36 7.12 -2.07
CA SER A 296 -6.19 8.32 -1.92
C SER A 296 -7.66 7.93 -1.86
N HIS A 297 -8.15 7.53 -0.68
CA HIS A 297 -9.59 7.41 -0.44
C HIS A 297 -10.04 8.50 0.53
N ASP A 298 -10.45 9.65 -0.02
CA ASP A 298 -10.57 10.93 0.69
C ASP A 298 -11.48 10.91 1.93
N GLN A 299 -12.45 9.99 1.97
CA GLN A 299 -13.47 9.92 3.03
C GLN A 299 -13.13 8.96 4.17
N LEU A 300 -12.34 7.91 3.94
CA LEU A 300 -12.15 6.81 4.90
C LEU A 300 -10.70 6.61 5.30
N ILE A 301 -9.75 6.87 4.39
CA ILE A 301 -8.34 6.54 4.57
C ILE A 301 -7.52 7.82 4.42
N ASN A 302 -6.60 8.06 5.36
CA ASN A 302 -5.73 9.21 5.26
C ASN A 302 -4.80 9.11 4.03
N PRO A 303 -4.55 10.23 3.31
CA PRO A 303 -3.63 10.25 2.18
C PRO A 303 -2.24 9.74 2.56
N GLY A 304 -1.58 9.06 1.62
CA GLY A 304 -0.21 8.56 1.81
C GLY A 304 -0.11 7.25 2.61
N LYS A 305 -1.22 6.72 3.12
CA LYS A 305 -1.21 5.46 3.89
C LYS A 305 -1.13 4.23 2.99
N GLN A 306 -0.51 3.18 3.53
CA GLN A 306 -0.48 1.87 2.90
C GLN A 306 -1.78 1.12 3.18
N VAL A 307 -2.37 0.57 2.13
CA VAL A 307 -3.59 -0.25 2.21
C VAL A 307 -3.30 -1.61 1.59
N TYR A 308 -3.68 -2.69 2.25
CA TYR A 308 -3.64 -4.03 1.66
C TYR A 308 -4.90 -4.21 0.81
N VAL A 309 -4.73 -4.14 -0.50
CA VAL A 309 -5.83 -4.11 -1.45
C VAL A 309 -6.09 -5.50 -2.01
N LEU A 310 -7.36 -5.77 -2.26
CA LEU A 310 -7.85 -6.93 -3.00
C LEU A 310 -8.22 -6.47 -4.41
N ARG A 311 -7.82 -7.24 -5.43
CA ARG A 311 -8.00 -6.84 -6.82
C ARG A 311 -8.61 -7.96 -7.65
N THR A 312 -9.63 -7.60 -8.43
CA THR A 312 -10.11 -8.38 -9.57
C THR A 312 -9.46 -7.88 -10.86
N MET A 313 -9.05 -8.81 -11.72
CA MET A 313 -8.57 -8.54 -13.07
C MET A 313 -9.40 -9.35 -14.06
N ASN A 314 -10.29 -8.69 -14.78
CA ASN A 314 -11.25 -9.37 -15.64
C ASN A 314 -10.59 -9.64 -17.00
N GLY A 315 -9.93 -10.78 -17.16
CA GLY A 315 -9.27 -11.15 -18.42
C GLY A 315 -10.03 -12.20 -19.22
N ASN A 316 -10.75 -13.08 -18.52
CA ASN A 316 -11.38 -14.27 -19.07
C ASN A 316 -12.73 -13.92 -19.73
N PRO A 317 -12.93 -14.23 -21.03
CA PRO A 317 -14.20 -14.02 -21.71
C PRO A 317 -15.38 -14.81 -21.10
N ALA A 318 -15.11 -15.86 -20.33
CA ALA A 318 -16.13 -16.63 -19.62
C ALA A 318 -16.56 -16.00 -18.28
N SER A 319 -15.88 -14.94 -17.81
CA SER A 319 -16.26 -14.26 -16.58
C SER A 319 -17.60 -13.54 -16.73
N THR A 320 -18.49 -13.75 -15.78
CA THR A 320 -19.79 -13.07 -15.70
C THR A 320 -19.89 -12.27 -14.41
N ILE A 321 -20.84 -11.32 -14.37
CA ILE A 321 -21.15 -10.61 -13.12
C ILE A 321 -21.63 -11.56 -12.02
N GLY A 322 -22.26 -12.69 -12.38
CA GLY A 322 -22.66 -13.73 -11.43
C GLY A 322 -21.46 -14.37 -10.73
N ASN A 323 -20.35 -14.63 -11.45
CA ASN A 323 -19.12 -15.13 -10.85
C ASN A 323 -18.53 -14.12 -9.85
N VAL A 324 -18.56 -12.83 -10.19
CA VAL A 324 -17.99 -11.78 -9.34
C VAL A 324 -18.85 -11.53 -8.11
N LYS A 325 -20.18 -11.57 -8.24
CA LYS A 325 -21.10 -11.54 -7.10
C LYS A 325 -20.82 -12.67 -6.12
N GLY A 326 -20.66 -13.89 -6.61
CA GLY A 326 -20.30 -15.03 -5.75
C GLY A 326 -18.94 -14.87 -5.05
N LEU A 327 -17.93 -14.32 -5.74
CA LEU A 327 -16.65 -13.96 -5.11
C LEU A 327 -16.86 -12.92 -4.00
N PHE A 328 -17.63 -11.87 -4.24
CA PHE A 328 -17.89 -10.84 -3.24
C PHE A 328 -18.70 -11.37 -2.06
N ASP A 329 -19.70 -12.22 -2.30
CA ASP A 329 -20.46 -12.88 -1.24
C ASP A 329 -19.54 -13.72 -0.34
N LYS A 330 -18.61 -14.47 -0.95
CA LYS A 330 -17.57 -15.23 -0.24
C LYS A 330 -16.63 -14.31 0.53
N MET A 331 -16.15 -13.22 -0.08
CA MET A 331 -15.31 -12.22 0.58
C MET A 331 -15.97 -11.62 1.81
N GLU A 332 -17.25 -11.23 1.71
CA GLU A 332 -17.99 -10.66 2.83
C GLU A 332 -18.30 -11.70 3.90
N MET A 333 -18.61 -12.94 3.52
CA MET A 333 -18.80 -14.04 4.47
C MET A 333 -17.52 -14.31 5.26
N VAL A 334 -16.40 -14.54 4.57
CA VAL A 334 -15.08 -14.76 5.20
C VAL A 334 -14.68 -13.55 6.02
N GLY A 335 -14.89 -12.33 5.50
CA GLY A 335 -14.58 -11.09 6.20
C GLY A 335 -15.38 -10.92 7.49
N ARG A 336 -16.66 -11.28 7.52
CA ARG A 336 -17.48 -11.31 8.75
C ARG A 336 -17.00 -12.38 9.72
N ASP A 337 -16.77 -13.60 9.24
CA ASP A 337 -16.34 -14.71 10.09
C ASP A 337 -14.98 -14.41 10.74
N LEU A 338 -14.02 -13.85 9.99
CA LEU A 338 -12.73 -13.44 10.51
C LEU A 338 -12.86 -12.27 11.48
N PHE A 339 -13.72 -11.30 11.18
CA PHE A 339 -13.99 -10.19 12.09
C PHE A 339 -14.56 -10.66 13.43
N ASP A 340 -15.49 -11.62 13.41
CA ASP A 340 -16.07 -12.22 14.61
C ASP A 340 -15.05 -13.10 15.36
N LYS A 341 -14.26 -13.93 14.65
CA LYS A 341 -13.21 -14.79 15.23
C LYS A 341 -12.09 -13.99 15.89
N SER A 342 -11.68 -12.89 15.27
CA SER A 342 -10.68 -11.96 15.82
C SER A 342 -11.20 -11.19 17.04
N ARG A 343 -12.50 -11.35 17.38
CA ARG A 343 -13.21 -10.70 18.49
C ARG A 343 -13.18 -9.17 18.39
N TYR A 344 -12.89 -8.61 17.21
CA TYR A 344 -12.95 -7.17 17.01
C TYR A 344 -14.36 -6.69 17.31
N ARG A 345 -14.50 -5.68 18.16
CA ARG A 345 -15.80 -5.07 18.45
C ARG A 345 -15.78 -3.59 18.16
N PHE A 346 -16.81 -3.18 17.44
CA PHE A 346 -17.05 -1.81 17.06
C PHE A 346 -17.51 -0.97 18.27
N MET A 347 -16.80 0.13 18.56
CA MET A 347 -17.15 1.10 19.61
C MET A 347 -17.72 2.39 19.00
N SER A 348 -19.04 2.53 18.94
CA SER A 348 -19.72 3.75 18.44
C SER A 348 -19.63 4.94 19.41
N TYR A 349 -19.90 6.17 18.97
CA TYR A 349 -19.86 7.38 19.82
C TYR A 349 -20.92 7.38 20.95
N GLU A 350 -22.01 6.62 20.78
CA GLU A 350 -23.03 6.39 21.81
C GLU A 350 -22.52 5.53 22.99
N SER A 351 -21.26 5.06 22.93
CA SER A 351 -20.58 4.31 23.98
C SER A 351 -20.07 5.15 25.16
N SER A 352 -20.44 6.44 25.29
CA SER A 352 -20.18 7.21 26.52
C SER A 352 -20.70 6.45 27.76
N THR A 353 -21.83 5.75 27.63
CA THR A 353 -22.40 4.86 28.64
C THR A 353 -21.57 3.59 28.86
N ARG A 354 -21.02 2.97 27.80
CA ARG A 354 -20.23 1.73 27.93
C ARG A 354 -18.85 1.96 28.54
N LEU A 355 -18.16 3.03 28.17
CA LEU A 355 -16.91 3.40 28.83
C LEU A 355 -17.14 3.73 30.31
N GLN A 356 -18.24 4.41 30.63
CA GLN A 356 -18.62 4.67 32.04
C GLN A 356 -18.98 3.38 32.80
N ILE A 357 -19.68 2.43 32.16
CA ILE A 357 -19.96 1.10 32.73
C ILE A 357 -18.66 0.33 32.96
N LEU A 358 -17.77 0.32 31.98
CA LEU A 358 -16.45 -0.30 32.06
C LEU A 358 -15.63 0.31 33.20
N GLU A 359 -15.56 1.64 33.26
CA GLU A 359 -14.89 2.38 34.33
C GLU A 359 -15.46 2.01 35.69
N SER A 360 -16.79 1.94 35.82
CA SER A 360 -17.46 1.56 37.06
C SER A 360 -17.16 0.09 37.46
N LYS A 361 -17.08 -0.81 36.48
CA LYS A 361 -16.71 -2.22 36.71
C LYS A 361 -15.25 -2.34 37.12
N LEU A 362 -14.34 -1.65 36.42
CA LEU A 362 -12.91 -1.61 36.74
C LEU A 362 -12.67 -1.00 38.12
N ASP A 363 -13.29 0.13 38.47
CA ASP A 363 -13.16 0.74 39.80
C ASP A 363 -13.63 -0.21 40.91
N ARG A 364 -14.81 -0.84 40.77
CA ARG A 364 -15.30 -1.83 41.73
C ARG A 364 -14.36 -3.03 41.86
N GLY A 365 -13.89 -3.57 40.73
CA GLY A 365 -12.96 -4.69 40.69
C GLY A 365 -11.63 -4.36 41.35
N LEU A 366 -11.07 -3.20 41.06
CA LEU A 366 -9.83 -2.71 41.66
C LEU A 366 -9.98 -2.51 43.17
N ARG A 367 -11.05 -1.85 43.64
CA ARG A 367 -11.33 -1.69 45.08
C ARG A 367 -11.46 -3.03 45.80
N SER A 368 -12.11 -4.01 45.17
CA SER A 368 -12.24 -5.36 45.73
C SER A 368 -10.91 -6.10 45.84
N ILE A 369 -9.98 -5.88 44.90
CA ILE A 369 -8.68 -6.56 44.87
C ILE A 369 -7.71 -5.90 45.87
N PHE A 370 -7.65 -4.58 45.91
CA PHE A 370 -6.70 -3.84 46.74
C PHE A 370 -7.20 -3.60 48.17
N GLY A 371 -8.47 -3.85 48.49
CA GLY A 371 -8.94 -3.88 49.88
C GLY A 371 -8.80 -2.57 50.67
N GLY A 372 -8.61 -1.43 49.99
CA GLY A 372 -8.36 -0.12 50.60
C GLY A 372 -6.91 0.36 50.54
N GLU A 373 -5.99 -0.44 49.99
CA GLU A 373 -4.61 0.00 49.70
C GLU A 373 -4.56 1.11 48.65
N ASP A 374 -3.51 1.94 48.73
CA ASP A 374 -3.27 3.03 47.79
C ASP A 374 -2.85 2.47 46.43
N TYR A 375 -3.71 2.66 45.43
CA TYR A 375 -3.38 2.37 44.04
C TYR A 375 -3.77 3.50 43.10
N LEU A 376 -3.01 3.60 42.02
CA LEU A 376 -3.30 4.45 40.87
C LEU A 376 -3.53 3.54 39.67
N ALA A 377 -4.73 3.56 39.09
CA ALA A 377 -5.02 2.84 37.85
C ALA A 377 -5.17 3.84 36.70
N VAL A 378 -4.47 3.60 35.60
CA VAL A 378 -4.49 4.42 34.40
C VAL A 378 -5.05 3.60 33.25
N ILE A 379 -6.16 4.07 32.68
CA ILE A 379 -6.75 3.52 31.48
C ILE A 379 -6.15 4.24 30.27
N TYR A 380 -5.53 3.49 29.39
CA TYR A 380 -4.83 3.98 28.21
C TYR A 380 -5.14 3.10 26.99
N GLY A 381 -4.61 3.46 25.82
CA GLY A 381 -4.86 2.73 24.57
C GLY A 381 -5.53 3.60 23.51
N SER A 382 -5.76 3.03 22.33
CA SER A 382 -6.30 3.77 21.18
C SER A 382 -7.71 4.33 21.44
N ALA A 383 -8.53 3.65 22.27
CA ALA A 383 -9.90 4.06 22.63
C ALA A 383 -10.04 4.99 23.85
N ALA A 384 -9.00 5.14 24.67
CA ALA A 384 -9.09 5.91 25.93
C ALA A 384 -9.33 7.43 25.73
N LEU A 385 -9.21 7.91 24.48
CA LEU A 385 -9.47 9.29 24.09
C LEU A 385 -10.75 9.33 23.24
N ARG A 386 -11.63 10.30 23.53
CA ARG A 386 -13.00 10.48 22.97
C ARG A 386 -13.10 10.70 21.45
N LYS A 387 -12.04 10.42 20.67
CA LYS A 387 -11.98 10.63 19.23
C LYS A 387 -11.24 9.48 18.55
N ASN A 388 -11.97 8.71 17.76
CA ASN A 388 -11.51 7.90 16.63
C ASN A 388 -10.81 6.57 16.92
N ALA A 389 -11.57 5.59 17.39
CA ALA A 389 -10.98 4.31 17.74
C ALA A 389 -12.02 3.18 17.52
N LEU A 390 -12.23 2.79 16.26
CA LEU A 390 -13.36 1.94 15.85
C LEU A 390 -13.09 0.44 16.07
N LEU A 391 -11.82 0.03 16.09
CA LEU A 391 -11.36 -1.33 16.39
C LEU A 391 -10.33 -1.37 17.52
N SER A 392 -10.32 -0.30 18.32
CA SER A 392 -9.26 0.04 19.24
C SER A 392 -9.24 -0.77 20.53
N ASP A 393 -8.06 -0.78 21.14
CA ASP A 393 -7.75 -1.42 22.41
C ASP A 393 -7.97 -0.47 23.59
N ILE A 394 -8.40 -1.06 24.71
CA ILE A 394 -8.34 -0.44 26.03
C ILE A 394 -7.41 -1.31 26.86
N ASP A 395 -6.34 -0.68 27.37
CA ASP A 395 -5.43 -1.28 28.31
C ASP A 395 -5.56 -0.60 29.68
N LEU A 396 -5.12 -1.32 30.71
CA LEU A 396 -5.09 -0.87 32.08
C LEU A 396 -3.70 -1.05 32.64
N MET A 397 -3.22 -0.02 33.33
CA MET A 397 -1.96 -0.07 34.06
C MET A 397 -2.18 0.43 35.48
N VAL A 398 -1.91 -0.46 36.44
CA VAL A 398 -2.09 -0.20 37.87
C VAL A 398 -0.73 -0.03 38.52
N PHE A 399 -0.55 1.10 39.18
CA PHE A 399 0.61 1.43 39.98
C PHE A 399 0.26 1.26 41.45
N ALA A 400 0.99 0.38 42.14
CA ALA A 400 0.80 0.10 43.56
C ALA A 400 2.14 -0.26 44.21
N ASP A 401 2.22 -0.14 45.53
CA ASP A 401 3.33 -0.68 46.31
C ASP A 401 3.11 -2.18 46.59
N GLY A 402 4.18 -2.96 46.76
CA GLY A 402 4.04 -4.39 47.10
C GLY A 402 3.43 -5.29 46.01
N ALA A 403 3.59 -4.95 44.73
CA ALA A 403 3.10 -5.72 43.59
C ALA A 403 3.65 -7.17 43.55
N ASP A 404 2.86 -8.13 44.05
CA ASP A 404 3.20 -9.55 44.04
C ASP A 404 2.48 -10.34 42.93
N TYR A 405 2.88 -11.59 42.74
CA TYR A 405 2.34 -12.47 41.69
C TYR A 405 0.85 -12.82 41.90
N ALA A 406 0.39 -12.91 43.15
CA ALA A 406 -0.99 -13.27 43.46
C ALA A 406 -1.94 -12.11 43.13
N LEU A 407 -1.53 -10.89 43.44
CA LEU A 407 -2.23 -9.65 43.09
C LEU A 407 -2.31 -9.47 41.58
N GLN A 408 -1.19 -9.70 40.88
CA GLN A 408 -1.12 -9.62 39.41
C GLN A 408 -2.09 -10.61 38.74
N LYS A 409 -2.15 -11.86 39.20
CA LYS A 409 -3.07 -12.87 38.67
C LYS A 409 -4.54 -12.51 38.94
N SER A 410 -4.84 -11.93 40.10
CA SER A 410 -6.19 -11.47 40.45
C SER A 410 -6.63 -10.29 39.57
N LEU A 411 -5.72 -9.35 39.31
CA LEU A 411 -5.94 -8.25 38.37
C LEU A 411 -6.15 -8.76 36.95
N GLU A 412 -5.35 -9.71 36.50
CA GLU A 412 -5.48 -10.30 35.17
C GLU A 412 -6.85 -10.97 35.00
N ALA A 413 -7.29 -11.76 35.98
CA ALA A 413 -8.60 -12.40 35.95
C ALA A 413 -9.74 -11.38 35.93
N MET A 414 -9.69 -10.35 36.79
CA MET A 414 -10.70 -9.28 36.84
C MET A 414 -10.75 -8.50 35.52
N PHE A 415 -9.58 -8.12 35.00
CA PHE A 415 -9.47 -7.35 33.77
C PHE A 415 -9.99 -8.16 32.57
N ARG A 416 -9.57 -9.42 32.44
CA ARG A 416 -10.07 -10.31 31.37
C ARG A 416 -11.57 -10.57 31.48
N SER A 417 -12.10 -10.78 32.68
CA SER A 417 -13.55 -10.96 32.89
C SER A 417 -14.31 -9.71 32.49
N THR A 418 -13.88 -8.55 32.97
CA THR A 418 -14.53 -7.25 32.69
C THR A 418 -14.50 -6.93 31.20
N MET A 419 -13.33 -7.10 30.56
CA MET A 419 -13.21 -6.90 29.11
C MET A 419 -14.02 -7.92 28.32
N GLY A 420 -14.07 -9.19 28.76
CA GLY A 420 -14.88 -10.23 28.15
C GLY A 420 -16.38 -9.96 28.21
N GLU A 421 -16.89 -9.53 29.36
CA GLU A 421 -18.30 -9.16 29.57
C GLU A 421 -18.71 -7.96 28.70
N GLU A 422 -17.85 -6.96 28.59
CA GLU A 422 -18.10 -5.76 27.78
C GLU A 422 -17.72 -5.96 26.29
N GLY A 423 -17.16 -7.13 25.95
CA GLY A 423 -16.75 -7.47 24.59
C GLY A 423 -15.61 -6.60 24.05
N ILE A 424 -14.71 -6.12 24.92
CA ILE A 424 -13.58 -5.27 24.57
C ILE A 424 -12.33 -6.14 24.38
N LEU A 425 -11.60 -5.88 23.30
CA LEU A 425 -10.33 -6.55 23.06
C LEU A 425 -9.22 -5.93 23.90
N ILE A 426 -8.45 -6.81 24.50
CA ILE A 426 -7.17 -6.47 25.12
C ILE A 426 -6.13 -6.53 24.01
N ASP A 427 -5.35 -5.47 23.86
CA ASP A 427 -4.23 -5.48 22.93
C ASP A 427 -3.20 -6.54 23.35
N ALA A 428 -2.92 -7.46 22.42
CA ALA A 428 -1.98 -8.56 22.61
C ALA A 428 -0.56 -8.22 22.14
N GLU A 429 -0.30 -7.00 21.65
CA GLU A 429 1.03 -6.56 21.22
C GLU A 429 2.05 -6.61 22.35
N VAL A 430 1.62 -6.35 23.58
CA VAL A 430 2.43 -6.56 24.78
C VAL A 430 1.72 -7.55 25.70
N PRO A 431 2.44 -8.52 26.30
CA PRO A 431 1.87 -9.41 27.29
C PRO A 431 1.14 -8.63 28.40
N LEU A 432 -0.08 -9.08 28.71
CA LEU A 432 -1.00 -8.36 29.59
C LEU A 432 -0.42 -8.17 31.00
N GLU A 433 0.31 -9.17 31.50
CA GLU A 433 1.02 -9.12 32.77
C GLU A 433 2.03 -7.95 32.83
N ARG A 434 2.60 -7.52 31.70
CA ARG A 434 3.51 -6.36 31.64
C ARG A 434 2.76 -5.03 31.67
N LYS A 435 1.48 -5.02 31.32
CA LYS A 435 0.65 -3.82 31.29
C LYS A 435 -0.02 -3.58 32.64
N LEU A 436 -0.42 -4.63 33.37
CA LEU A 436 -1.39 -4.53 34.46
C LEU A 436 -0.87 -4.01 35.80
N LEU A 437 0.27 -4.50 36.31
CA LEU A 437 0.71 -4.16 37.67
C LEU A 437 2.17 -3.72 37.66
N VAL A 438 2.42 -2.48 38.10
CA VAL A 438 3.73 -1.83 38.04
C VAL A 438 4.08 -1.21 39.38
N PRO A 439 5.25 -1.54 39.97
CA PRO A 439 5.70 -0.90 41.20
C PRO A 439 5.87 0.63 41.02
N LEU A 440 5.39 1.41 41.98
CA LEU A 440 5.52 2.87 41.99
C LEU A 440 6.98 3.35 41.83
N GLN A 441 7.92 2.65 42.46
CA GLN A 441 9.35 2.97 42.38
C GLN A 441 9.91 2.75 40.95
N LEU A 442 9.43 1.72 40.25
CA LEU A 442 9.79 1.47 38.86
C LEU A 442 9.24 2.58 37.95
N ALA A 443 8.01 3.02 38.21
CA ALA A 443 7.40 4.09 37.45
C ALA A 443 8.14 5.42 37.61
N ALA A 444 8.49 5.77 38.85
CA ALA A 444 9.33 6.93 39.15
C ALA A 444 10.72 6.83 38.48
N LYS A 445 11.33 5.64 38.43
CA LYS A 445 12.59 5.43 37.73
C LYS A 445 12.45 5.63 36.22
N ALA A 446 11.37 5.14 35.60
CA ALA A 446 11.11 5.32 34.18
C ALA A 446 10.89 6.79 33.81
N ALA A 447 10.14 7.54 34.64
CA ALA A 447 9.98 8.98 34.49
C ALA A 447 11.34 9.71 34.51
N ASN A 448 12.24 9.28 35.39
CA ASN A 448 13.59 9.84 35.50
C ASN A 448 14.54 9.48 34.35
N SER A 449 14.48 8.24 33.84
CA SER A 449 15.39 7.77 32.79
C SER A 449 14.99 8.19 31.38
N GLY A 450 13.71 8.51 31.15
CA GLY A 450 13.16 8.79 29.82
C GLY A 450 12.99 7.51 28.96
N PRO A 451 12.56 7.65 27.70
CA PRO A 451 12.33 6.52 26.81
C PRO A 451 13.66 5.91 26.31
N PRO A 452 13.69 4.60 26.02
CA PRO A 452 14.85 3.97 25.40
C PRO A 452 15.11 4.51 23.98
N LEU A 453 16.40 4.73 23.67
CA LEU A 453 16.86 5.34 22.41
C LEU A 453 17.74 4.37 21.61
N ASN A 454 17.76 4.54 20.29
CA ASN A 454 18.71 3.87 19.41
C ASN A 454 20.05 4.63 19.35
N GLU A 455 21.03 4.07 18.63
CA GLU A 455 22.37 4.65 18.46
C GLU A 455 22.33 6.05 17.81
N ALA A 456 21.31 6.34 17.01
CA ALA A 456 21.09 7.66 16.40
C ALA A 456 20.35 8.65 17.32
N GLY A 457 20.06 8.28 18.58
CA GLY A 457 19.34 9.11 19.54
C GLY A 457 17.83 9.23 19.25
N HIS A 458 17.27 8.39 18.39
CA HIS A 458 15.84 8.34 18.14
C HIS A 458 15.16 7.39 19.12
N VAL A 459 13.90 7.68 19.45
CA VAL A 459 13.05 6.78 20.23
C VAL A 459 12.90 5.47 19.46
N LEU A 460 13.15 4.34 20.13
CA LEU A 460 12.95 3.02 19.54
C LEU A 460 11.45 2.76 19.30
N SER A 461 11.11 2.26 18.12
CA SER A 461 9.80 1.63 17.91
C SER A 461 9.66 0.39 18.79
N ILE A 462 8.42 0.01 19.10
CA ILE A 462 8.16 -1.24 19.83
C ILE A 462 8.70 -2.39 18.97
N ARG A 463 9.75 -3.07 19.47
CA ARG A 463 10.27 -4.27 18.82
C ARG A 463 9.41 -5.44 19.25
N LYS A 464 8.79 -6.12 18.30
CA LYS A 464 7.90 -7.27 18.56
C LYS A 464 8.65 -8.58 18.79
N THR A 465 9.93 -8.54 19.19
CA THR A 465 10.67 -9.76 19.54
C THR A 465 10.32 -10.17 20.97
N VAL A 466 10.27 -11.48 21.24
CA VAL A 466 9.90 -12.02 22.55
C VAL A 466 10.82 -11.47 23.64
N GLU A 467 12.11 -11.33 23.35
CA GLU A 467 13.12 -10.81 24.28
C GLU A 467 12.87 -9.35 24.64
N TYR A 468 12.51 -8.51 23.65
CA TYR A 468 12.25 -7.11 23.91
C TYR A 468 10.94 -6.93 24.69
N LEU A 469 9.88 -7.64 24.30
CA LEU A 469 8.59 -7.62 25.00
C LEU A 469 8.70 -8.11 26.45
N ALA A 470 9.66 -8.98 26.75
CA ALA A 470 9.97 -9.43 28.11
C ALA A 470 10.96 -8.53 28.88
N SER A 471 11.50 -7.47 28.24
CA SER A 471 12.54 -6.64 28.84
C SER A 471 12.00 -5.54 29.76
N ASN A 472 12.81 -5.10 30.73
CA ASN A 472 12.51 -3.92 31.53
C ASN A 472 12.49 -2.63 30.70
N GLU A 473 13.16 -2.60 29.55
CA GLU A 473 13.15 -1.43 28.65
C GLU A 473 11.79 -1.24 27.98
N MET A 474 11.11 -2.33 27.61
CA MET A 474 9.74 -2.26 27.11
C MET A 474 8.76 -1.77 28.18
N LEU A 475 8.88 -2.28 29.41
CA LEU A 475 8.05 -1.82 30.53
C LEU A 475 8.25 -0.33 30.82
N LYS A 476 9.50 0.15 30.84
CA LYS A 476 9.80 1.60 30.96
C LYS A 476 9.17 2.40 29.82
N ARG A 477 9.19 1.90 28.58
CA ARG A 477 8.59 2.55 27.43
C ARG A 477 7.08 2.71 27.59
N LEU A 478 6.39 1.66 28.06
CA LEU A 478 4.94 1.71 28.33
C LEU A 478 4.60 2.68 29.45
N VAL A 479 5.30 2.58 30.59
CA VAL A 479 5.16 3.55 31.70
C VAL A 479 5.29 4.96 31.17
N PHE A 480 6.36 5.23 30.41
CA PHE A 480 6.64 6.56 29.89
C PHE A 480 5.52 7.04 28.98
N ASN A 481 5.05 6.21 28.03
CA ASN A 481 3.91 6.55 27.17
C ASN A 481 2.66 6.89 27.98
N VAL A 482 2.36 6.12 29.03
CA VAL A 482 1.21 6.36 29.92
C VAL A 482 1.38 7.66 30.74
N LEU A 483 2.60 7.95 31.21
CA LEU A 483 2.88 9.17 31.96
C LEU A 483 2.86 10.42 31.07
N THR A 484 3.29 10.32 29.81
CA THR A 484 3.34 11.47 28.91
C THR A 484 2.03 11.75 28.20
N THR A 485 1.16 10.77 27.98
CA THR A 485 -0.07 10.98 27.23
C THR A 485 -1.26 11.38 28.12
N PRO A 486 -2.27 12.09 27.58
CA PRO A 486 -3.53 12.27 28.29
C PRO A 486 -4.22 10.92 28.45
N ASN A 487 -4.38 10.48 29.69
CA ASN A 487 -5.04 9.22 30.05
C ASN A 487 -6.12 9.48 31.10
N LYS A 488 -7.02 8.51 31.26
CA LYS A 488 -8.01 8.53 32.34
C LYS A 488 -7.46 7.81 33.57
N ILE A 489 -7.79 8.33 34.75
CA ILE A 489 -7.30 7.85 36.04
C ILE A 489 -8.46 7.33 36.88
N ILE A 490 -8.26 6.18 37.53
CA ILE A 490 -9.11 5.61 38.57
C ILE A 490 -8.23 5.42 39.82
N SER A 491 -8.66 5.88 40.99
CA SER A 491 -7.91 5.69 42.26
C SER A 491 -8.83 5.38 43.44
N ALA A 492 -8.32 4.60 44.40
CA ALA A 492 -9.03 4.33 45.66
C ALA A 492 -8.86 5.46 46.69
N SER A 493 -7.70 6.12 46.71
CA SER A 493 -7.39 7.24 47.59
C SER A 493 -7.60 8.58 46.89
N GLY A 494 -8.20 9.53 47.61
CA GLY A 494 -8.59 10.83 47.07
C GLY A 494 -7.41 11.75 46.71
N ASP A 495 -6.21 11.49 47.23
CA ASP A 495 -5.07 12.41 47.18
C ASP A 495 -3.88 11.87 46.35
N ILE A 496 -4.15 10.96 45.41
CA ILE A 496 -3.15 10.38 44.49
C ILE A 496 -2.99 11.24 43.22
N THR A 497 -3.97 12.07 42.89
CA THR A 497 -3.90 13.01 41.75
C THR A 497 -2.63 13.89 41.78
N PRO A 498 -2.23 14.48 42.93
CA PRO A 498 -0.95 15.17 43.08
C PRO A 498 0.27 14.31 42.70
N THR A 499 0.30 13.04 43.08
CA THR A 499 1.40 12.11 42.79
C THR A 499 1.52 11.81 41.30
N PHE A 500 0.40 11.53 40.62
CA PHE A 500 0.42 11.29 39.18
C PHE A 500 0.79 12.55 38.38
N GLN A 501 0.26 13.72 38.77
CA GLN A 501 0.63 14.99 38.14
C GLN A 501 2.13 15.26 38.27
N ARG A 502 2.73 14.99 39.44
CA ARG A 502 4.17 15.08 39.64
C ARG A 502 4.94 14.11 38.75
N LEU A 503 4.52 12.84 38.67
CA LEU A 503 5.15 11.85 37.78
C LEU A 503 5.08 12.24 36.29
N GLN A 504 3.91 12.73 35.84
CA GLN A 504 3.72 13.22 34.48
C GLN A 504 4.56 14.47 34.21
N GLN A 505 4.62 15.39 35.16
CA GLN A 505 5.46 16.59 35.07
C GLN A 505 6.95 16.22 34.95
N ASP A 506 7.44 15.33 35.80
CA ASP A 506 8.82 14.85 35.79
C ASP A 506 9.16 14.21 34.43
N ALA A 507 8.30 13.31 33.92
CA ALA A 507 8.49 12.68 32.61
C ALA A 507 8.56 13.71 31.47
N GLY A 508 7.67 14.71 31.48
CA GLY A 508 7.67 15.81 30.52
C GLY A 508 8.97 16.60 30.55
N GLU A 509 9.43 17.03 31.73
CA GLU A 509 10.65 17.81 31.89
C GLU A 509 11.92 17.05 31.47
N LYS A 510 12.00 15.76 31.81
CA LYS A 510 13.16 14.92 31.45
C LYS A 510 13.26 14.71 29.95
N LEU A 511 12.13 14.58 29.26
CA LEU A 511 12.08 14.45 27.80
C LEU A 511 12.67 15.67 27.10
N VAL A 512 12.30 16.86 27.57
CA VAL A 512 12.84 18.13 27.09
C VAL A 512 14.36 18.16 27.24
N ALA A 513 14.85 17.83 28.43
CA ALA A 513 16.28 17.86 28.73
C ALA A 513 17.07 16.87 27.85
N LEU A 514 16.54 15.66 27.66
CA LEU A 514 17.14 14.62 26.83
C LEU A 514 17.28 15.05 25.37
N ILE A 515 16.22 15.59 24.77
CA ILE A 515 16.22 16.01 23.37
C ILE A 515 17.17 17.18 23.11
N ARG A 516 17.24 18.15 24.04
CA ARG A 516 18.25 19.21 23.99
C ARG A 516 19.68 18.65 23.97
N ARG A 517 19.94 17.62 24.78
CA ARG A 517 21.25 16.96 24.83
C ARG A 517 21.59 16.21 23.54
N LEU A 518 20.61 15.56 22.93
CA LEU A 518 20.80 14.75 21.70
C LEU A 518 20.89 15.60 20.44
N ASN A 519 20.32 16.81 20.45
CA ASN A 519 20.31 17.71 19.31
C ASN A 519 20.89 19.09 19.68
N PRO A 520 22.15 19.14 20.12
CA PRO A 520 22.77 20.38 20.58
C PRO A 520 22.76 21.41 19.45
N GLY A 521 22.24 22.61 19.73
CA GLY A 521 22.17 23.74 18.80
C GLY A 521 20.96 23.78 17.86
N LYS A 522 20.17 22.70 17.74
CA LYS A 522 18.94 22.69 16.90
C LYS A 522 17.66 23.02 17.67
N VAL A 523 17.68 22.90 19.00
CA VAL A 523 16.49 23.06 19.85
C VAL A 523 16.84 23.94 21.04
N ASN A 524 16.67 25.25 20.88
CA ASN A 524 17.03 26.24 21.91
C ASN A 524 15.79 26.81 22.61
N THR A 525 14.70 27.03 21.87
CA THR A 525 13.43 27.52 22.41
C THR A 525 12.37 26.42 22.50
N ALA A 526 11.30 26.67 23.26
CA ALA A 526 10.11 25.84 23.29
C ALA A 526 9.51 25.62 21.90
N GLU A 527 9.48 26.66 21.06
CA GLU A 527 8.92 26.57 19.71
C GLU A 527 9.85 25.83 18.74
N ASP A 528 11.18 25.91 18.93
CA ASP A 528 12.13 25.05 18.18
C ASP A 528 11.92 23.58 18.53
N PHE A 529 11.64 23.29 19.80
CA PHE A 529 11.33 21.94 20.24
C PHE A 529 10.01 21.45 19.64
N VAL A 530 8.95 22.27 19.70
CA VAL A 530 7.65 21.93 19.11
C VAL A 530 7.81 21.67 17.62
N ARG A 531 8.51 22.54 16.89
CA ARG A 531 8.82 22.33 15.46
C ARG A 531 9.66 21.09 15.20
N PHE A 532 10.64 20.79 16.05
CA PHE A 532 11.46 19.59 15.93
C PHE A 532 10.66 18.30 16.18
N ALA A 533 9.90 18.26 17.28
CA ALA A 533 9.07 17.13 17.67
C ALA A 533 7.94 16.86 16.67
N THR A 534 7.50 17.90 15.96
CA THR A 534 6.45 17.84 14.94
C THR A 534 6.97 18.00 13.52
N SER A 535 8.29 17.94 13.30
CA SER A 535 8.91 18.15 11.97
C SER A 535 8.46 17.09 10.96
N ASP A 536 8.42 17.49 9.68
CA ASP A 536 7.83 16.69 8.61
C ASP A 536 8.61 15.39 8.37
N GLY A 537 7.98 14.29 8.76
CA GLY A 537 8.33 12.91 8.46
C GLY A 537 7.08 12.06 8.69
N VAL A 538 6.94 10.95 7.96
CA VAL A 538 5.85 9.99 8.21
C VAL A 538 6.15 9.32 9.54
N ARG A 539 5.59 9.85 10.63
CA ARG A 539 5.65 9.25 11.95
C ARG A 539 4.32 8.63 12.32
N SER A 540 4.32 7.41 12.86
CA SER A 540 3.13 6.79 13.47
C SER A 540 2.91 7.35 14.88
N GLY A 541 1.71 7.16 15.45
CA GLY A 541 1.37 7.70 16.78
C GLY A 541 2.33 7.28 17.91
N GLU A 542 3.00 6.14 17.79
CA GLU A 542 3.98 5.72 18.80
C GLU A 542 5.30 6.50 18.73
N GLU A 543 5.65 6.97 17.53
CA GLU A 543 6.90 7.67 17.22
C GLU A 543 6.86 9.14 17.66
N TYR A 544 5.66 9.69 17.86
CA TYR A 544 5.42 11.00 18.46
C TYR A 544 5.43 10.96 19.98
N LEU A 545 6.39 10.28 20.62
CA LEU A 545 6.46 10.20 22.10
C LEU A 545 5.19 9.56 22.71
N GLY A 546 4.53 8.68 21.95
CA GLY A 546 3.26 8.04 22.33
C GLY A 546 1.99 8.83 22.00
N TYR A 547 2.09 10.02 21.40
CA TYR A 547 0.93 10.84 21.07
C TYR A 547 0.38 10.53 19.67
N LYS A 548 -0.95 10.44 19.57
CA LYS A 548 -1.64 9.98 18.35
C LYS A 548 -1.72 11.01 17.23
N SER A 549 -1.47 12.29 17.50
CA SER A 549 -1.53 13.35 16.48
C SER A 549 -0.43 14.39 16.68
N ARG A 550 0.02 14.94 15.54
CA ARG A 550 1.02 16.02 15.49
C ARG A 550 0.56 17.26 16.25
N ASP A 551 -0.72 17.60 16.16
CA ASP A 551 -1.29 18.80 16.77
C ASP A 551 -1.41 18.65 18.29
N ASP A 552 -1.78 17.46 18.79
CA ASP A 552 -1.81 17.18 20.23
C ASP A 552 -0.40 17.27 20.85
N VAL A 553 0.60 16.74 20.13
CA VAL A 553 2.02 16.91 20.50
C VAL A 553 2.36 18.38 20.55
N ALA A 554 2.04 19.14 19.50
CA ALA A 554 2.35 20.56 19.43
C ALA A 554 1.73 21.34 20.60
N GLU A 555 0.44 21.15 20.86
CA GLU A 555 -0.29 21.84 21.92
C GLU A 555 0.21 21.44 23.31
N LYS A 556 0.38 20.14 23.57
CA LYS A 556 0.83 19.65 24.87
C LYS A 556 2.23 20.10 25.18
N LEU A 557 3.14 20.02 24.20
CA LEU A 557 4.48 20.56 24.33
C LEU A 557 4.41 22.05 24.65
N ARG A 558 3.69 22.85 23.86
CA ARG A 558 3.53 24.29 24.14
C ARG A 558 3.07 24.57 25.57
N ARG A 559 2.08 23.82 26.09
CA ARG A 559 1.61 23.94 27.50
C ARG A 559 2.66 23.54 28.53
N THR A 560 3.39 22.45 28.29
CA THR A 560 4.47 21.99 29.17
C THR A 560 5.61 23.01 29.22
N PHE A 561 5.87 23.70 28.11
CA PHE A 561 6.94 24.69 27.99
C PHE A 561 6.55 26.12 28.41
N SER A 562 5.30 26.54 28.21
CA SER A 562 4.83 27.89 28.56
C SER A 562 4.91 28.17 30.07
N ASN A 563 4.98 27.13 30.90
CA ASN A 563 5.12 27.24 32.35
C ASN A 563 6.57 27.31 32.84
N LYS A 564 7.58 27.26 31.95
CA LYS A 564 9.00 27.12 32.32
C LYS A 564 10.01 27.84 31.42
N CYS A 565 9.57 28.76 30.57
CA CYS A 565 10.45 29.68 29.84
C CYS A 565 10.55 31.02 30.54
#